data_AF-A0A3A0CQU3-F1
#
_entry.id   AF-A0A3A0CQU3-F1
#
_cell.length_a   1.000
_cell.length_b   1.000
_cell.length_c   1.000
_cell.angle_alpha   90.00
_cell.angle_beta   90.00
_cell.angle_gamma   90.00
#
_symmetry.space_group_name_H-M   'P 1'
#
loop_
_entity.id
_entity.type
_entity.pdbx_description
1 polymer ?
#
loop_
_entity_poly.entity_id
_entity_poly.type
_entity_poly.pdbx_seq_one_letter_code
_entity_poly.pdbx_strand_id
1 'polypeptide(L)'
;MALAALLAPTGRILAQPQSGHGLPQRWVAGMAVSPYQTVHLRTGRVITTLPVVGWGGRGPGVSFSLYHNMTSPQGVLPLEASGGGSSGLMGDANGDGEVDLADVDPFVDIVLSESATAEEVAKADFSGNQQADLDDLDGFTSSLLLSGSPMWTHSYWMHLSYGPGLVYVHRDDGRVDTFKWYQAENRYHAPAGIYERLESELINGQGGYTLTTKDQWRYRFEGTGVADGQNTTRLAWIADATTAVDGEGLPKNRLTFEYFDGEEHSEEPYYRKLHKVIDAAGRELVLTYNAQGEIATITDPIGRVWWLLYENFSGYCGNDPMCPEGDGPFVGFQGPDMDPEAPAHPPILWGYTLDYEIAGITDKNGEAYAFEYFEG
;
A
#
# COMPACT_ATOMS: atom_id res chain seq x y z
N MET A 1 -1.13 22.39 -10.79
CA MET A 1 -0.98 23.53 -9.84
C MET A 1 -2.32 24.27 -9.69
N ALA A 2 -3.20 23.77 -8.83
CA ALA A 2 -4.39 24.49 -8.38
C ALA A 2 -4.45 24.31 -6.85
N LEU A 3 -4.06 25.37 -6.16
CA LEU A 3 -4.00 25.44 -4.71
C LEU A 3 -5.43 25.33 -4.17
N ALA A 4 -5.82 24.18 -3.61
CA ALA A 4 -6.99 24.12 -2.74
C ALA A 4 -6.71 25.09 -1.59
N ALA A 5 -7.47 26.19 -1.53
CA ALA A 5 -7.32 27.20 -0.50
C ALA A 5 -7.75 26.60 0.85
N LEU A 6 -6.80 25.96 1.55
CA LEU A 6 -6.98 25.52 2.92
C LEU A 6 -7.30 26.76 3.78
N LEU A 7 -8.43 26.68 4.49
CA LEU A 7 -8.77 27.62 5.56
C LEU A 7 -7.62 27.66 6.59
N ALA A 8 -7.36 28.84 7.15
CA ALA A 8 -6.26 29.05 8.09
C ALA A 8 -6.37 28.06 9.28
N PRO A 9 -5.32 27.29 9.58
CA PRO A 9 -5.38 26.21 10.56
C PRO A 9 -5.64 26.72 11.97
N THR A 10 -6.48 26.02 12.73
CA THR A 10 -6.85 26.35 14.12
C THR A 10 -5.86 25.78 15.16
N GLY A 11 -4.89 24.96 14.73
CA GLY A 11 -3.86 24.35 15.58
C GLY A 11 -2.58 24.01 14.82
N ARG A 12 -1.45 23.92 15.55
CA ARG A 12 -0.09 23.64 15.03
C ARG A 12 0.51 22.43 15.73
N ILE A 13 1.11 21.52 14.98
CA ILE A 13 1.71 20.28 15.49
C ILE A 13 3.07 20.07 14.84
N LEU A 14 4.06 19.71 15.65
CA LEU A 14 5.44 19.46 15.24
C LEU A 14 5.69 17.94 15.22
N ALA A 15 6.15 17.40 14.09
CA ALA A 15 6.64 16.03 13.95
C ALA A 15 7.99 16.00 13.24
N GLN A 16 8.87 15.06 13.62
CA GLN A 16 10.14 14.82 12.93
C GLN A 16 10.03 13.50 12.16
N PRO A 17 10.05 13.52 10.81
CA PRO A 17 10.13 12.29 10.04
C PRO A 17 11.50 11.63 10.25
N GLN A 18 11.51 10.32 10.50
CA GLN A 18 12.74 9.51 10.49
C GLN A 18 12.70 8.57 9.30
N SER A 19 13.85 8.35 8.66
CA SER A 19 13.98 7.43 7.53
C SER A 19 13.57 5.99 7.90
N GLY A 20 12.89 5.33 6.96
CA GLY A 20 12.49 3.93 7.00
C GLY A 20 11.00 3.66 7.18
N HIS A 21 10.50 2.59 6.56
CA HIS A 21 9.09 2.20 6.60
C HIS A 21 8.69 1.41 7.86
N GLY A 22 7.38 1.41 8.13
CA GLY A 22 6.70 0.50 9.05
C GLY A 22 6.46 1.02 10.46
N LEU A 23 5.38 0.54 11.08
CA LEU A 23 5.08 0.87 12.46
C LEU A 23 6.17 0.37 13.41
N PRO A 24 6.55 1.15 14.43
CA PRO A 24 7.19 0.58 15.59
C PRO A 24 6.26 -0.45 16.26
N GLN A 25 6.84 -1.36 17.02
CA GLN A 25 6.11 -2.43 17.70
C GLN A 25 4.86 -1.91 18.44
N ARG A 26 3.77 -2.69 18.45
CA ARG A 26 2.43 -2.30 18.97
C ARG A 26 2.40 -1.82 20.44
N TRP A 27 3.48 -2.03 21.20
CA TRP A 27 3.64 -1.57 22.58
C TRP A 27 4.37 -0.22 22.72
N VAL A 28 4.79 0.39 21.61
CA VAL A 28 5.45 1.71 21.62
C VAL A 28 4.38 2.81 21.77
N ALA A 29 4.59 3.70 22.74
CA ALA A 29 3.66 4.78 23.02
C ALA A 29 3.46 5.70 21.80
N GLY A 30 2.19 6.00 21.51
CA GLY A 30 1.77 6.97 20.50
C GLY A 30 1.03 8.14 21.15
N MET A 31 1.09 9.29 20.50
CA MET A 31 0.36 10.50 20.85
C MET A 31 -0.50 10.91 19.66
N ALA A 32 -1.81 11.01 19.85
CA ALA A 32 -2.71 11.51 18.83
C ALA A 32 -2.39 12.98 18.56
N VAL A 33 -2.27 13.33 17.28
CA VAL A 33 -2.02 14.70 16.84
C VAL A 33 -3.17 15.26 16.03
N SER A 34 -3.83 14.44 15.21
CA SER A 34 -5.09 14.81 14.57
C SER A 34 -6.13 13.71 14.81
N PRO A 35 -7.40 13.91 14.41
CA PRO A 35 -8.41 12.85 14.50
C PRO A 35 -8.02 11.54 13.81
N TYR A 36 -7.13 11.61 12.82
CA TYR A 36 -6.69 10.47 12.01
C TYR A 36 -5.21 10.16 12.17
N GLN A 37 -4.42 10.97 12.88
CA GLN A 37 -2.98 10.81 12.96
C GLN A 37 -2.47 10.57 14.37
N THR A 38 -1.51 9.63 14.47
CA THR A 38 -0.78 9.33 15.69
C THR A 38 0.72 9.42 15.44
N VAL A 39 1.42 10.17 16.29
CA VAL A 39 2.89 10.24 16.30
C VAL A 39 3.42 9.21 17.29
N HIS A 40 4.39 8.41 16.88
CA HIS A 40 5.09 7.52 17.78
C HIS A 40 6.20 8.24 18.55
N LEU A 41 6.10 8.21 19.88
CA LEU A 41 7.00 8.95 20.76
C LEU A 41 8.44 8.42 20.76
N ARG A 42 8.68 7.21 20.26
CA ARG A 42 10.02 6.61 20.17
C ARG A 42 10.74 6.92 18.86
N THR A 43 10.00 6.99 17.76
CA THR A 43 10.56 7.05 16.40
C THR A 43 10.23 8.36 15.69
N GLY A 44 9.37 9.22 16.25
CA GLY A 44 8.90 10.45 15.59
C GLY A 44 7.93 10.22 14.41
N ARG A 45 7.86 8.99 13.88
CA ARG A 45 7.00 8.59 12.77
C ARG A 45 5.52 8.88 13.03
N VAL A 46 4.85 9.38 12.01
CA VAL A 46 3.42 9.67 12.02
C VAL A 46 2.70 8.66 11.13
N ILE A 47 1.65 8.04 11.67
CA ILE A 47 0.71 7.23 10.89
C ILE A 47 -0.61 7.97 10.77
N THR A 48 -1.16 7.98 9.56
CA THR A 48 -2.56 8.36 9.33
C THR A 48 -3.37 7.09 9.17
N THR A 49 -4.46 6.98 9.91
CA THR A 49 -5.42 5.87 9.83
C THR A 49 -6.80 6.43 9.58
N LEU A 50 -7.40 6.04 8.46
CA LEU A 50 -8.78 6.34 8.12
C LEU A 50 -9.63 5.07 8.30
N PRO A 51 -10.38 4.95 9.40
CA PRO A 51 -11.35 3.87 9.53
C PRO A 51 -12.53 4.11 8.57
N VAL A 52 -12.73 3.19 7.62
CA VAL A 52 -13.77 3.31 6.59
C VAL A 52 -15.06 2.65 7.08
N VAL A 53 -15.00 1.34 7.34
CA VAL A 53 -16.17 0.54 7.69
C VAL A 53 -15.75 -0.69 8.48
N GLY A 54 -16.62 -1.12 9.39
CA GLY A 54 -16.43 -2.38 10.09
C GLY A 54 -17.72 -2.91 10.68
N TRP A 55 -17.76 -4.21 10.87
CA TRP A 55 -18.86 -4.89 11.55
C TRP A 55 -18.38 -6.18 12.22
N GLY A 56 -18.99 -6.48 13.36
CA GLY A 56 -18.80 -7.75 14.04
C GLY A 56 -19.74 -8.84 13.52
N GLY A 57 -19.57 -10.06 14.04
CA GLY A 57 -20.40 -11.19 13.68
C GLY A 57 -19.87 -12.47 14.30
N ARG A 58 -20.00 -13.56 13.54
CA ARG A 58 -19.43 -14.85 13.89
C ARG A 58 -17.96 -14.87 13.48
N GLY A 59 -17.06 -15.16 14.41
CA GLY A 59 -15.63 -15.21 14.13
C GLY A 59 -14.98 -13.83 14.06
N PRO A 60 -13.91 -13.69 13.27
CA PRO A 60 -13.30 -12.40 12.98
C PRO A 60 -14.33 -11.39 12.46
N GLY A 61 -14.33 -10.17 13.01
CA GLY A 61 -15.09 -9.06 12.45
C GLY A 61 -14.39 -8.47 11.24
N VAL A 62 -15.16 -7.85 10.34
CA VAL A 62 -14.60 -7.02 9.27
C VAL A 62 -14.25 -5.65 9.84
N SER A 63 -13.08 -5.14 9.51
CA SER A 63 -12.60 -3.80 9.85
C SER A 63 -11.69 -3.34 8.73
N PHE A 64 -12.24 -2.54 7.83
CA PHE A 64 -11.52 -1.94 6.72
C PHE A 64 -11.08 -0.52 7.09
N SER A 65 -9.77 -0.31 7.05
CA SER A 65 -9.15 0.99 7.27
C SER A 65 -8.13 1.23 6.18
N LEU A 66 -8.00 2.49 5.76
CA LEU A 66 -6.88 2.94 4.95
C LEU A 66 -5.78 3.46 5.87
N TYR A 67 -4.53 3.18 5.53
CA TYR A 67 -3.37 3.64 6.26
C TYR A 67 -2.46 4.41 5.32
N HIS A 68 -2.02 5.57 5.77
CA HIS A 68 -0.95 6.31 5.13
C HIS A 68 0.19 6.45 6.13
N ASN A 69 1.34 5.89 5.78
CA ASN A 69 2.55 6.01 6.59
C ASN A 69 3.39 7.16 6.03
N MET A 70 3.78 8.11 6.87
CA MET A 70 4.69 9.16 6.44
C MET A 70 6.09 8.57 6.29
N THR A 71 6.51 8.34 5.04
CA THR A 71 7.89 8.31 4.53
C THR A 71 7.84 7.89 3.04
N SER A 72 8.06 8.84 2.12
CA SER A 72 9.15 8.65 1.16
C SER A 72 10.46 8.76 1.98
N PRO A 73 11.49 7.94 1.73
CA PRO A 73 12.06 7.62 0.42
C PRO A 73 11.99 6.13 0.12
N GLN A 74 12.31 5.78 -1.11
CA GLN A 74 12.09 4.49 -1.74
C GLN A 74 12.65 3.30 -0.96
N GLY A 75 11.78 2.32 -0.75
CA GLY A 75 12.15 0.94 -0.47
C GLY A 75 11.70 0.05 -1.61
N VAL A 76 12.20 0.26 -2.83
CA VAL A 76 12.15 -0.80 -3.85
C VAL A 76 13.31 -1.76 -3.57
N LEU A 77 12.97 -3.04 -3.57
CA LEU A 77 13.87 -4.15 -3.28
C LEU A 77 15.16 -4.06 -4.12
N PRO A 78 16.35 -4.38 -3.58
CA PRO A 78 17.51 -4.61 -4.42
C PRO A 78 17.20 -5.84 -5.28
N LEU A 79 16.90 -5.63 -6.56
CA LEU A 79 17.01 -6.71 -7.54
C LEU A 79 18.51 -7.00 -7.65
N GLU A 80 18.99 -8.00 -6.91
CA GLU A 80 20.38 -8.44 -6.99
C GLU A 80 20.70 -8.80 -8.44
N ALA A 81 21.41 -7.90 -9.12
CA ALA A 81 22.09 -8.20 -10.36
C ALA A 81 23.07 -9.32 -10.04
N SER A 82 22.77 -10.52 -10.54
CA SER A 82 23.71 -11.63 -10.52
C SER A 82 24.95 -11.23 -11.30
N GLY A 83 26.03 -10.92 -10.59
CA GLY A 83 27.39 -10.92 -11.12
C GLY A 83 28.02 -9.55 -11.34
N GLY A 84 28.91 -9.18 -10.41
CA GLY A 84 30.19 -8.49 -10.67
C GLY A 84 30.22 -7.41 -11.75
N GLY A 85 29.72 -6.22 -11.42
CA GLY A 85 29.92 -4.97 -12.13
C GLY A 85 28.97 -3.95 -11.55
N SER A 86 29.45 -2.75 -11.18
CA SER A 86 28.58 -1.64 -10.78
C SER A 86 27.52 -1.43 -11.88
N SER A 87 26.28 -1.79 -11.60
CA SER A 87 25.13 -1.51 -12.47
C SER A 87 24.12 -0.81 -11.58
N GLY A 88 23.94 0.48 -11.83
CA GLY A 88 23.00 1.31 -11.09
C GLY A 88 21.57 0.81 -11.27
N LEU A 89 20.70 1.26 -10.36
CA LEU A 89 19.27 0.98 -10.41
C LEU A 89 18.70 1.57 -11.72
N MET A 90 17.87 0.81 -12.43
CA MET A 90 17.21 1.31 -13.64
C MET A 90 16.26 2.44 -13.22
N GLY A 91 16.40 3.62 -13.84
CA GLY A 91 15.75 4.87 -13.43
C GLY A 91 16.54 5.79 -12.51
N ASP A 92 17.60 5.31 -11.84
CA ASP A 92 18.48 6.11 -10.96
C ASP A 92 19.55 6.80 -11.83
N ALA A 93 19.11 7.82 -12.55
CA ALA A 93 19.92 8.53 -13.51
C ALA A 93 21.01 9.37 -12.81
N ASN A 94 20.75 9.87 -11.60
CA ASN A 94 21.69 10.70 -10.83
C ASN A 94 22.73 9.87 -10.03
N GLY A 95 22.48 8.58 -9.80
CA GLY A 95 23.37 7.64 -9.11
C GLY A 95 23.33 7.72 -7.58
N ASP A 96 22.29 8.29 -6.98
CA ASP A 96 22.10 8.38 -5.53
C ASP A 96 21.47 7.10 -4.94
N GLY A 97 21.03 6.18 -5.80
CA GLY A 97 20.44 4.90 -5.42
C GLY A 97 18.91 4.96 -5.28
N GLU A 98 18.28 6.05 -5.66
CA GLU A 98 16.83 6.28 -5.69
C GLU A 98 16.38 6.61 -7.14
N VAL A 99 15.09 6.41 -7.46
CA VAL A 99 14.44 6.74 -8.75
C VAL A 99 13.36 7.80 -8.55
N ASP A 100 13.73 9.06 -8.34
CA ASP A 100 12.85 10.15 -7.92
C ASP A 100 12.84 11.35 -8.88
N LEU A 101 12.18 12.45 -8.51
CA LEU A 101 12.12 13.63 -9.37
C LEU A 101 13.49 14.27 -9.65
N ALA A 102 14.50 14.02 -8.81
CA ALA A 102 15.87 14.46 -9.05
C ALA A 102 16.57 13.65 -10.17
N ASP A 103 16.00 12.53 -10.60
CA ASP A 103 16.45 11.77 -11.77
C ASP A 103 15.91 12.29 -13.10
N VAL A 104 14.88 13.16 -13.08
CA VAL A 104 14.25 13.66 -14.31
C VAL A 104 15.23 14.43 -15.19
N ASP A 105 15.95 15.39 -14.60
CA ASP A 105 16.91 16.21 -15.33
C ASP A 105 18.09 15.35 -15.88
N PRO A 106 18.74 14.49 -15.07
CA PRO A 106 19.76 13.56 -15.57
C PRO A 106 19.24 12.56 -16.61
N PHE A 107 18.02 12.02 -16.47
CA PHE A 107 17.43 11.12 -17.45
C PHE A 107 17.21 11.82 -18.79
N VAL A 108 16.67 13.04 -18.77
CA VAL A 108 16.52 13.87 -19.96
C VAL A 108 17.88 14.15 -20.61
N ASP A 109 18.91 14.44 -19.81
CA ASP A 109 20.28 14.63 -20.32
C ASP A 109 20.84 13.36 -20.99
N ILE A 110 20.57 12.17 -20.44
CA ILE A 110 20.99 10.89 -21.02
C ILE A 110 20.30 10.66 -22.37
N VAL A 111 18.97 10.82 -22.42
CA VAL A 111 18.14 10.63 -23.63
C VAL A 111 18.50 11.64 -24.74
N LEU A 112 18.89 12.87 -24.36
CA LEU A 112 19.30 13.91 -25.30
C LEU A 112 20.80 13.87 -25.67
N SER A 113 21.59 12.99 -25.06
CA SER A 113 23.03 12.94 -25.31
C SER A 113 23.37 12.25 -26.63
N GLU A 114 24.36 12.78 -27.36
CA GLU A 114 24.88 12.13 -28.58
C GLU A 114 25.86 10.99 -28.29
N SER A 115 26.25 10.79 -27.03
CA SER A 115 27.26 9.81 -26.62
C SER A 115 27.08 9.31 -25.18
N ALA A 116 25.88 8.87 -24.82
CA ALA A 116 25.65 8.19 -23.54
C ALA A 116 26.57 6.96 -23.39
N THR A 117 27.09 6.77 -22.19
CA THR A 117 27.84 5.56 -21.83
C THR A 117 26.90 4.35 -21.73
N ALA A 118 27.45 3.14 -21.82
CA ALA A 118 26.65 1.92 -21.67
C ALA A 118 25.99 1.80 -20.28
N GLU A 119 26.54 2.46 -19.25
CA GLU A 119 25.98 2.49 -17.90
C GLU A 119 24.79 3.46 -17.80
N GLU A 120 24.89 4.64 -18.44
CA GLU A 120 23.80 5.60 -18.56
C GLU A 120 22.64 5.04 -19.40
N VAL A 121 22.95 4.39 -20.53
CA VAL A 121 21.95 3.70 -21.34
C VAL A 121 21.27 2.60 -20.51
N ALA A 122 22.00 1.81 -19.72
CA ALA A 122 21.39 0.79 -18.87
C ALA A 122 20.48 1.35 -17.77
N LYS A 123 20.71 2.59 -17.33
CA LYS A 123 19.84 3.29 -16.37
C LYS A 123 18.60 3.89 -17.04
N ALA A 124 18.66 4.21 -18.33
CA ALA A 124 17.61 4.91 -19.06
C ALA A 124 16.83 4.05 -20.09
N ASP A 125 17.29 2.84 -20.40
CA ASP A 125 16.65 1.90 -21.36
C ASP A 125 15.50 1.13 -20.70
N PHE A 126 14.34 1.77 -20.61
CA PHE A 126 13.12 1.16 -20.06
C PHE A 126 12.41 0.24 -21.04
N SER A 127 12.60 0.46 -22.35
CA SER A 127 11.99 -0.34 -23.41
C SER A 127 12.75 -1.65 -23.68
N GLY A 128 13.98 -1.79 -23.16
CA GLY A 128 14.85 -2.94 -23.34
C GLY A 128 15.47 -3.02 -24.74
N ASN A 129 15.50 -1.92 -25.47
CA ASN A 129 15.93 -1.82 -26.86
C ASN A 129 17.44 -1.48 -26.99
N GLN A 130 18.16 -1.38 -25.86
CA GLN A 130 19.57 -1.01 -25.73
C GLN A 130 19.90 0.41 -26.21
N GLN A 131 18.90 1.29 -26.24
CA GLN A 131 19.00 2.71 -26.53
C GLN A 131 18.35 3.49 -25.39
N ALA A 132 18.77 4.75 -25.21
CA ALA A 132 18.11 5.69 -24.30
C ALA A 132 17.47 6.76 -25.17
N ASP A 133 16.20 6.59 -25.50
CA ASP A 133 15.45 7.42 -26.43
C ASP A 133 14.04 7.76 -25.90
N LEU A 134 13.18 8.31 -26.78
CA LEU A 134 11.84 8.74 -26.38
C LEU A 134 10.90 7.57 -26.07
N ASP A 135 11.18 6.36 -26.55
CA ASP A 135 10.37 5.17 -26.26
C ASP A 135 10.53 4.72 -24.79
N ASP A 136 11.58 5.18 -24.11
CA ASP A 136 11.83 4.92 -22.69
C ASP A 136 11.10 5.87 -21.74
N LEU A 137 10.54 6.98 -22.28
CA LEU A 137 9.93 8.03 -21.48
C LEU A 137 8.72 7.53 -20.66
N ASP A 138 7.91 6.64 -21.23
CA ASP A 138 6.73 6.09 -20.56
C ASP A 138 7.10 5.13 -19.41
N GLY A 139 8.17 4.36 -19.60
CA GLY A 139 8.71 3.49 -18.55
C GLY A 139 9.36 4.27 -17.42
N PHE A 140 10.09 5.35 -17.76
CA PHE A 140 10.71 6.25 -16.78
C PHE A 140 9.68 7.04 -15.98
N THR A 141 8.65 7.60 -16.63
CA THR A 141 7.55 8.26 -15.91
C THR A 141 6.78 7.26 -15.04
N SER A 142 6.60 6.02 -15.50
CA SER A 142 6.02 4.94 -14.70
C SER A 142 6.87 4.55 -13.50
N SER A 143 8.21 4.57 -13.60
CA SER A 143 9.08 4.32 -12.45
C SER A 143 9.05 5.46 -11.42
N LEU A 144 8.89 6.71 -11.87
CA LEU A 144 8.63 7.86 -11.01
C LEU A 144 7.24 7.79 -10.34
N LEU A 145 6.26 7.21 -11.01
CA LEU A 145 4.89 7.01 -10.48
C LEU A 145 4.82 5.86 -9.48
N LEU A 146 5.61 4.79 -9.68
CA LEU A 146 5.78 3.71 -8.69
C LEU A 146 6.59 4.16 -7.46
N SER A 147 7.48 5.14 -7.60
CA SER A 147 8.24 5.73 -6.48
C SER A 147 7.54 6.92 -5.81
N GLY A 148 6.53 7.52 -6.46
CA GLY A 148 5.91 8.79 -6.06
C GLY A 148 4.43 8.76 -5.69
N SER A 149 3.80 7.60 -5.45
CA SER A 149 2.41 7.59 -4.97
C SER A 149 2.38 7.63 -3.43
N PRO A 150 1.62 8.53 -2.78
CA PRO A 150 1.43 8.50 -1.33
C PRO A 150 0.89 7.11 -0.97
N MET A 151 1.68 6.30 -0.25
CA MET A 151 1.43 4.87 -0.05
C MET A 151 0.24 4.65 0.90
N TRP A 152 -0.95 4.90 0.39
CA TRP A 152 -2.18 4.45 1.00
C TRP A 152 -2.29 2.95 0.81
N THR A 153 -2.21 2.23 1.93
CA THR A 153 -2.51 0.81 2.02
C THR A 153 -3.85 0.61 2.74
N HIS A 154 -4.32 -0.63 2.83
CA HIS A 154 -5.49 -1.00 3.61
C HIS A 154 -5.22 -2.17 4.56
N SER A 155 -6.11 -2.37 5.54
CA SER A 155 -6.00 -3.37 6.62
C SER A 155 -5.88 -4.84 6.18
N TYR A 156 -6.06 -5.13 4.89
CA TYR A 156 -6.01 -6.47 4.33
C TYR A 156 -4.90 -6.63 3.28
N TRP A 157 -4.05 -5.62 3.09
CA TRP A 157 -2.86 -5.71 2.24
C TRP A 157 -1.69 -6.42 2.92
N MET A 158 -2.01 -7.50 3.63
CA MET A 158 -1.02 -8.35 4.28
C MET A 158 -0.47 -9.34 3.27
N HIS A 159 0.85 -9.48 3.24
CA HIS A 159 1.52 -10.42 2.35
C HIS A 159 2.86 -10.88 2.94
N LEU A 160 3.41 -11.91 2.34
CA LEU A 160 4.76 -12.39 2.61
C LEU A 160 5.66 -12.08 1.43
N SER A 161 6.90 -11.70 1.75
CA SER A 161 8.02 -11.75 0.82
C SER A 161 9.12 -12.66 1.36
N TYR A 162 10.04 -13.07 0.50
CA TYR A 162 11.01 -14.12 0.80
C TYR A 162 12.44 -13.64 0.58
N GLY A 163 13.35 -14.12 1.42
CA GLY A 163 14.79 -14.02 1.22
C GLY A 163 15.48 -15.36 1.50
N PRO A 164 16.80 -15.48 1.29
CA PRO A 164 17.53 -16.70 1.56
C PRO A 164 17.38 -17.18 3.02
N GLY A 165 16.52 -18.18 3.25
CA GLY A 165 16.21 -18.71 4.58
C GLY A 165 15.38 -17.78 5.49
N LEU A 166 14.82 -16.71 4.93
CA LEU A 166 14.02 -15.70 5.63
C LEU A 166 12.64 -15.56 4.98
N VAL A 167 11.63 -15.29 5.81
CA VAL A 167 10.29 -14.89 5.39
C VAL A 167 9.95 -13.59 6.08
N TYR A 168 9.54 -12.59 5.31
CA TYR A 168 9.12 -11.29 5.80
C TYR A 168 7.59 -11.24 5.79
N VAL A 169 6.97 -11.03 6.94
CA VAL A 169 5.52 -10.88 7.08
C VAL A 169 5.21 -9.39 7.09
N HIS A 170 4.61 -8.89 6.01
CA HIS A 170 4.11 -7.53 5.90
C HIS A 170 2.71 -7.45 6.51
N ARG A 171 2.55 -6.55 7.47
CA ARG A 171 1.32 -6.41 8.26
C ARG A 171 0.39 -5.35 7.69
N ASP A 172 -0.85 -5.43 8.15
CA ASP A 172 -1.93 -4.46 7.92
C ASP A 172 -1.50 -3.03 8.25
N ASP A 173 -0.64 -2.93 9.24
CA ASP A 173 -0.18 -1.70 9.84
C ASP A 173 1.19 -1.24 9.28
N GLY A 174 1.66 -1.87 8.20
CA GLY A 174 2.94 -1.56 7.54
C GLY A 174 4.18 -2.07 8.28
N ARG A 175 4.04 -2.67 9.47
CA ARG A 175 5.16 -3.35 10.15
C ARG A 175 5.60 -4.58 9.36
N VAL A 176 6.89 -4.86 9.38
CA VAL A 176 7.46 -6.08 8.79
C VAL A 176 8.10 -6.95 9.87
N ASP A 177 7.68 -8.20 9.96
CA ASP A 177 8.28 -9.20 10.87
C ASP A 177 9.13 -10.20 10.11
N THR A 178 10.39 -10.35 10.50
CA THR A 178 11.33 -11.28 9.86
C THR A 178 11.38 -12.62 10.60
N PHE A 179 10.86 -13.65 9.95
CA PHE A 179 10.91 -15.04 10.41
C PHE A 179 12.09 -15.76 9.76
N LYS A 180 12.89 -16.46 10.57
CA LYS A 180 14.06 -17.21 10.09
C LYS A 180 13.80 -18.71 10.12
N TRP A 181 14.14 -19.41 9.05
CA TRP A 181 14.03 -20.87 8.98
C TRP A 181 15.18 -21.54 9.73
N TYR A 182 14.86 -22.49 10.61
CA TYR A 182 15.83 -23.31 11.33
C TYR A 182 15.71 -24.77 10.90
N GLN A 183 16.61 -25.21 10.02
CA GLN A 183 16.60 -26.56 9.43
C GLN A 183 16.62 -27.68 10.50
N ALA A 184 17.41 -27.52 11.55
CA ALA A 184 17.53 -28.53 12.62
C ALA A 184 16.22 -28.78 13.37
N GLU A 185 15.32 -27.79 13.39
CA GLU A 185 14.04 -27.84 14.09
C GLU A 185 12.84 -27.93 13.14
N ASN A 186 13.08 -27.87 11.83
CA ASN A 186 12.06 -27.86 10.79
C ASN A 186 10.94 -26.83 11.06
N ARG A 187 11.31 -25.62 11.49
CA ARG A 187 10.35 -24.55 11.83
C ARG A 187 10.93 -23.15 11.62
N TYR A 188 10.04 -22.16 11.52
CA TYR A 188 10.38 -20.75 11.56
C TYR A 188 10.48 -20.24 13.00
N HIS A 189 11.45 -19.37 13.27
CA HIS A 189 11.56 -18.62 14.51
C HIS A 189 11.19 -17.16 14.26
N ALA A 190 10.31 -16.64 15.11
CA ALA A 190 9.91 -15.23 15.12
C ALA A 190 11.06 -14.35 15.67
N PRO A 191 11.08 -13.05 15.32
CA PRO A 191 12.03 -12.12 15.90
C PRO A 191 11.71 -11.88 17.39
N ALA A 192 12.70 -11.37 18.14
CA ALA A 192 12.54 -11.15 19.58
C ALA A 192 11.35 -10.23 19.89
N GLY A 193 10.52 -10.63 20.86
CA GLY A 193 9.30 -9.91 21.24
C GLY A 193 8.05 -10.26 20.44
N ILE A 194 8.20 -11.03 19.34
CA ILE A 194 7.10 -11.60 18.58
C ILE A 194 6.92 -13.06 19.00
N TYR A 195 5.72 -13.40 19.45
CA TYR A 195 5.37 -14.73 19.95
C TYR A 195 4.49 -15.51 18.98
N GLU A 196 4.34 -15.00 17.77
CA GLU A 196 3.56 -15.62 16.71
C GLU A 196 4.34 -16.76 16.07
N ARG A 197 3.62 -17.70 15.48
CA ARG A 197 4.19 -18.88 14.85
C ARG A 197 3.83 -18.89 13.37
N LEU A 198 4.85 -18.95 12.52
CA LEU A 198 4.68 -19.09 11.08
C LEU A 198 4.95 -20.54 10.67
N GLU A 199 4.01 -21.15 9.96
CA GLU A 199 4.07 -22.54 9.51
C GLU A 199 3.80 -22.60 8.00
N SER A 200 4.62 -23.32 7.26
CA SER A 200 4.27 -23.68 5.88
C SER A 200 3.36 -24.91 5.91
N GLU A 201 2.22 -24.82 5.23
CA GLU A 201 1.21 -25.88 5.24
C GLU A 201 0.62 -26.06 3.84
N LEU A 202 0.30 -27.30 3.48
CA LEU A 202 -0.53 -27.62 2.33
C LEU A 202 -1.97 -27.79 2.79
N ILE A 203 -2.88 -26.95 2.29
CA ILE A 203 -4.32 -27.06 2.54
C ILE A 203 -4.99 -27.36 1.20
N ASN A 204 -5.72 -28.47 1.12
CA ASN A 204 -6.36 -28.93 -0.13
C ASN A 204 -5.41 -29.03 -1.33
N GLY A 205 -4.15 -29.40 -1.07
CA GLY A 205 -3.11 -29.49 -2.11
C GLY A 205 -2.47 -28.15 -2.50
N GLN A 206 -2.96 -27.03 -1.98
CA GLN A 206 -2.38 -25.70 -2.19
C GLN A 206 -1.36 -25.37 -1.10
N GLY A 207 -0.13 -25.09 -1.53
CA GLY A 207 0.94 -24.63 -0.64
C GLY A 207 0.68 -23.20 -0.16
N GLY A 208 1.01 -22.92 1.09
CA GLY A 208 0.89 -21.59 1.65
C GLY A 208 1.45 -21.52 3.06
N TYR A 209 1.29 -20.37 3.70
CA TYR A 209 1.79 -20.10 5.03
C TYR A 209 0.66 -19.72 5.97
N THR A 210 0.68 -20.26 7.17
CA THR A 210 -0.26 -19.91 8.22
C THR A 210 0.50 -19.23 9.35
N LEU A 211 0.13 -17.99 9.64
CA LEU A 211 0.64 -17.23 10.76
C LEU A 211 -0.38 -17.31 11.91
N THR A 212 0.05 -17.88 13.03
CA THR A 212 -0.77 -18.07 14.22
C THR A 212 -0.34 -17.09 15.30
N THR A 213 -1.25 -16.23 15.75
CA THR A 213 -0.99 -15.30 16.84
C THR A 213 -1.02 -16.01 18.19
N LYS A 214 -0.52 -15.35 19.24
CA LYS A 214 -0.58 -15.87 20.61
C LYS A 214 -2.00 -16.22 21.04
N ASP A 215 -2.97 -15.42 20.62
CA ASP A 215 -4.41 -15.60 20.90
C ASP A 215 -5.07 -16.62 19.97
N GLN A 216 -4.27 -17.41 19.24
CA GLN A 216 -4.69 -18.48 18.33
C GLN A 216 -5.49 -18.02 17.11
N TRP A 217 -5.46 -16.72 16.78
CA TRP A 217 -5.94 -16.26 15.49
C TRP A 217 -5.00 -16.75 14.40
N ARG A 218 -5.56 -17.09 13.24
CA ARG A 218 -4.78 -17.63 12.12
C ARG A 218 -5.00 -16.79 10.88
N TYR A 219 -3.90 -16.43 10.23
CA TYR A 219 -3.85 -15.68 8.99
C TYR A 219 -3.22 -16.59 7.95
N ARG A 220 -3.96 -16.90 6.90
CA ARG A 220 -3.48 -17.75 5.80
C ARG A 220 -3.01 -16.90 4.64
N PHE A 221 -1.81 -17.18 4.19
CA PHE A 221 -1.22 -16.61 3.00
C PHE A 221 -1.07 -17.68 1.93
N GLU A 222 -1.52 -17.37 0.72
CA GLU A 222 -1.42 -18.26 -0.44
C GLU A 222 -0.57 -17.60 -1.52
N GLY A 223 0.19 -18.42 -2.25
CA GLY A 223 1.03 -17.93 -3.34
C GLY A 223 0.19 -17.48 -4.53
N THR A 224 0.59 -16.38 -5.16
CA THR A 224 -0.08 -15.84 -6.36
C THR A 224 0.40 -16.47 -7.67
N GLY A 225 1.35 -17.41 -7.58
CA GLY A 225 2.02 -18.04 -8.72
C GLY A 225 3.24 -17.24 -9.21
N VAL A 226 4.18 -17.91 -9.88
CA VAL A 226 5.52 -17.38 -10.25
C VAL A 226 5.50 -16.52 -11.52
N ALA A 227 4.35 -15.96 -11.92
CA ALA A 227 4.22 -15.41 -13.27
C ALA A 227 5.07 -14.16 -13.54
N ASP A 228 5.69 -13.57 -12.51
CA ASP A 228 6.38 -12.27 -12.63
C ASP A 228 7.74 -12.21 -11.91
N GLY A 229 8.36 -13.35 -11.62
CA GLY A 229 9.64 -13.41 -10.88
C GLY A 229 9.58 -12.96 -9.42
N GLN A 230 8.48 -12.31 -8.99
CA GLN A 230 8.22 -11.93 -7.61
C GLN A 230 7.38 -13.02 -6.94
N ASN A 231 7.99 -13.72 -6.00
CA ASN A 231 7.35 -14.76 -5.20
C ASN A 231 6.48 -14.06 -4.14
N THR A 232 5.37 -13.44 -4.53
CA THR A 232 4.47 -12.76 -3.58
C THR A 232 3.35 -13.70 -3.13
N THR A 233 2.89 -13.50 -1.91
CA THR A 233 1.67 -14.14 -1.41
C THR A 233 0.61 -13.08 -1.17
N ARG A 234 -0.60 -13.53 -0.87
CA ARG A 234 -1.68 -12.67 -0.42
C ARG A 234 -2.47 -13.36 0.67
N LEU A 235 -3.23 -12.57 1.41
CA LEU A 235 -4.11 -13.06 2.45
C LEU A 235 -5.30 -13.83 1.83
N ALA A 236 -5.43 -15.13 2.13
CA ALA A 236 -6.53 -15.95 1.64
C ALA A 236 -7.70 -15.99 2.63
N TRP A 237 -7.39 -16.10 3.93
CA TRP A 237 -8.38 -16.02 5.00
C TRP A 237 -7.78 -15.62 6.34
N ILE A 238 -8.62 -15.05 7.21
CA ILE A 238 -8.34 -14.85 8.64
C ILE A 238 -9.38 -15.66 9.41
N ALA A 239 -8.96 -16.46 10.39
CA ALA A 239 -9.85 -17.23 11.21
C ALA A 239 -9.62 -17.00 12.71
N ASP A 240 -10.67 -17.15 13.50
CA ASP A 240 -10.56 -17.17 14.95
C ASP A 240 -9.86 -18.46 15.44
N ALA A 241 -9.75 -18.59 16.76
CA ALA A 241 -9.17 -19.73 17.44
C ALA A 241 -9.94 -21.05 17.27
N THR A 242 -11.09 -21.07 16.58
CA THR A 242 -11.88 -22.29 16.41
C THR A 242 -11.16 -23.31 15.54
N THR A 243 -11.09 -24.56 16.00
CA THR A 243 -10.56 -25.66 15.19
C THR A 243 -11.63 -26.31 14.30
N ALA A 244 -12.88 -25.81 14.36
CA ALA A 244 -13.96 -26.33 13.53
C ALA A 244 -13.74 -25.98 12.06
N VAL A 245 -13.80 -26.98 11.20
CA VAL A 245 -13.65 -26.85 9.74
C VAL A 245 -14.96 -27.17 9.02
N ASP A 246 -15.17 -26.57 7.86
CA ASP A 246 -16.28 -26.86 6.95
C ASP A 246 -16.04 -28.16 6.14
N GLY A 247 -16.90 -28.44 5.16
CA GLY A 247 -16.80 -29.64 4.33
C GLY A 247 -15.55 -29.66 3.44
N GLU A 248 -14.90 -28.52 3.25
CA GLU A 248 -13.68 -28.34 2.46
C GLU A 248 -12.43 -28.30 3.34
N GLY A 249 -12.57 -28.50 4.66
CA GLY A 249 -11.45 -28.47 5.60
C GLY A 249 -10.97 -27.06 5.96
N LEU A 250 -11.68 -26.00 5.54
CA LEU A 250 -11.36 -24.62 5.87
C LEU A 250 -12.00 -24.21 7.20
N PRO A 251 -11.41 -23.28 7.97
CA PRO A 251 -12.01 -22.83 9.23
C PRO A 251 -13.43 -22.28 9.03
N LYS A 252 -14.40 -22.73 9.85
CA LYS A 252 -15.81 -22.30 9.73
C LYS A 252 -16.01 -20.82 10.02
N ASN A 253 -15.28 -20.29 11.00
CA ASN A 253 -15.37 -18.89 11.42
C ASN A 253 -14.20 -18.11 10.81
N ARG A 254 -14.32 -17.75 9.53
CA ARG A 254 -13.27 -17.04 8.79
C ARG A 254 -13.78 -15.80 8.07
N LEU A 255 -12.90 -14.83 7.85
CA LEU A 255 -12.97 -13.94 6.70
C LEU A 255 -12.33 -14.64 5.51
N THR A 256 -12.91 -14.48 4.32
CA THR A 256 -12.37 -14.94 3.04
C THR A 256 -12.12 -13.74 2.15
N PHE A 257 -11.01 -13.77 1.40
CA PHE A 257 -10.57 -12.69 0.54
C PHE A 257 -10.59 -13.15 -0.93
N GLU A 258 -11.25 -12.38 -1.80
CA GLU A 258 -11.30 -12.63 -3.24
C GLU A 258 -10.60 -11.51 -4.01
N TYR A 259 -9.92 -11.89 -5.09
CA TYR A 259 -9.03 -11.04 -5.86
C TYR A 259 -9.34 -11.16 -7.36
N PHE A 260 -9.04 -10.11 -8.11
CA PHE A 260 -9.25 -10.07 -9.56
C PHE A 260 -8.22 -10.93 -10.31
N ASP A 261 -8.31 -12.25 -10.21
CA ASP A 261 -7.33 -13.17 -10.83
C ASP A 261 -7.85 -13.93 -12.05
N GLY A 262 -9.08 -13.67 -12.46
CA GLY A 262 -9.60 -14.24 -13.70
C GLY A 262 -8.73 -13.81 -14.88
N GLU A 263 -8.55 -14.71 -15.86
CA GLU A 263 -7.86 -14.36 -17.12
C GLU A 263 -8.51 -13.15 -17.80
N GLU A 264 -9.80 -12.91 -17.57
CA GLU A 264 -10.52 -11.72 -18.07
C GLU A 264 -9.99 -10.40 -17.52
N HIS A 265 -9.27 -10.40 -16.40
CA HIS A 265 -8.70 -9.22 -15.78
C HIS A 265 -7.20 -9.07 -16.01
N SER A 266 -6.54 -9.97 -16.76
CA SER A 266 -5.07 -9.98 -16.85
C SER A 266 -4.45 -8.74 -17.50
N GLU A 267 -5.24 -7.98 -18.26
CA GLU A 267 -4.82 -6.74 -18.92
C GLU A 267 -5.25 -5.49 -18.12
N GLU A 268 -5.98 -5.67 -17.02
CA GLU A 268 -6.51 -4.57 -16.22
C GLU A 268 -5.51 -4.10 -15.17
N PRO A 269 -5.44 -2.79 -14.86
CA PRO A 269 -4.51 -2.24 -13.87
C PRO A 269 -4.82 -2.67 -12.43
N TYR A 270 -5.97 -3.31 -12.22
CA TYR A 270 -6.41 -3.90 -10.97
C TYR A 270 -6.31 -5.43 -10.93
N TYR A 271 -5.66 -6.06 -11.92
CA TYR A 271 -5.36 -7.49 -11.88
C TYR A 271 -4.68 -7.87 -10.55
N ARG A 272 -5.14 -8.97 -9.95
CA ARG A 272 -4.70 -9.51 -8.65
C ARG A 272 -4.94 -8.62 -7.42
N LYS A 273 -5.67 -7.51 -7.54
CA LYS A 273 -6.06 -6.67 -6.40
C LYS A 273 -7.29 -7.23 -5.68
N LEU A 274 -7.41 -6.93 -4.38
CA LEU A 274 -8.48 -7.42 -3.51
C LEU A 274 -9.80 -6.76 -3.87
N HIS A 275 -10.82 -7.53 -4.25
CA HIS A 275 -12.13 -6.95 -4.59
C HIS A 275 -13.26 -7.36 -3.64
N LYS A 276 -13.02 -8.35 -2.77
CA LYS A 276 -14.06 -8.77 -1.82
C LYS A 276 -13.49 -9.29 -0.51
N VAL A 277 -14.17 -8.94 0.59
CA VAL A 277 -13.98 -9.55 1.91
C VAL A 277 -15.30 -10.13 2.38
N ILE A 278 -15.36 -11.44 2.57
CA ILE A 278 -16.57 -12.16 2.96
C ILE A 278 -16.41 -12.63 4.40
N ASP A 279 -17.38 -12.31 5.27
CA ASP A 279 -17.37 -12.82 6.64
C ASP A 279 -17.99 -14.22 6.78
N ALA A 280 -17.90 -14.81 7.97
CA ALA A 280 -18.39 -16.17 8.22
C ALA A 280 -19.92 -16.32 8.11
N ALA A 281 -20.68 -15.21 8.01
CA ALA A 281 -22.11 -15.21 7.78
C ALA A 281 -22.46 -15.01 6.29
N GLY A 282 -21.47 -14.84 5.42
CA GLY A 282 -21.64 -14.59 3.98
C GLY A 282 -21.93 -13.12 3.64
N ARG A 283 -21.67 -12.18 4.56
CA ARG A 283 -21.79 -10.74 4.28
C ARG A 283 -20.52 -10.25 3.60
N GLU A 284 -20.67 -9.42 2.58
CA GLU A 284 -19.58 -9.02 1.69
C GLU A 284 -19.23 -7.53 1.83
N LEU A 285 -17.94 -7.24 1.99
CA LEU A 285 -17.34 -5.95 1.61
C LEU A 285 -16.90 -6.05 0.16
N VAL A 286 -17.27 -5.10 -0.68
CA VAL A 286 -16.88 -5.08 -2.10
C VAL A 286 -16.01 -3.85 -2.36
N LEU A 287 -14.93 -4.02 -3.10
CA LEU A 287 -14.06 -2.93 -3.55
C LEU A 287 -14.13 -2.86 -5.08
N THR A 288 -14.22 -1.65 -5.63
CA THR A 288 -14.07 -1.41 -7.06
C THR A 288 -12.84 -0.56 -7.32
N TYR A 289 -12.35 -0.58 -8.56
CA TYR A 289 -11.16 0.13 -8.98
C TYR A 289 -11.45 1.05 -10.16
N ASN A 290 -10.73 2.17 -10.22
CA ASN A 290 -10.75 3.09 -11.36
C ASN A 290 -9.85 2.57 -12.49
N ALA A 291 -9.82 3.31 -13.60
CA ALA A 291 -8.97 3.01 -14.75
C ALA A 291 -7.45 3.08 -14.47
N GLN A 292 -7.04 3.60 -13.32
CA GLN A 292 -5.65 3.65 -12.85
C GLN A 292 -5.33 2.48 -11.90
N GLY A 293 -6.32 1.65 -11.60
CA GLY A 293 -6.19 0.51 -10.68
C GLY A 293 -6.17 0.92 -9.21
N GLU A 294 -6.62 2.12 -8.86
CA GLU A 294 -6.78 2.58 -7.48
C GLU A 294 -8.21 2.29 -6.99
N ILE A 295 -8.41 2.15 -5.68
CA ILE A 295 -9.73 1.81 -5.13
C ILE A 295 -10.66 2.99 -5.38
N ALA A 296 -11.70 2.83 -6.20
CA ALA A 296 -12.68 3.88 -6.46
C ALA A 296 -13.80 3.88 -5.42
N THR A 297 -14.32 2.69 -5.08
CA THR A 297 -15.39 2.56 -4.10
C THR A 297 -15.19 1.40 -3.16
N ILE A 298 -15.79 1.52 -1.98
CA ILE A 298 -15.93 0.46 -1.00
C ILE A 298 -17.42 0.34 -0.70
N THR A 299 -18.00 -0.84 -0.78
CA THR A 299 -19.42 -1.08 -0.54
C THR A 299 -19.61 -2.10 0.57
N ASP A 300 -20.45 -1.80 1.55
CA ASP A 300 -20.75 -2.73 2.65
C ASP A 300 -21.92 -3.68 2.32
N PRO A 301 -22.22 -4.67 3.19
CA PRO A 301 -23.23 -5.68 2.92
C PRO A 301 -24.67 -5.15 2.86
N ILE A 302 -24.93 -3.93 3.33
CA ILE A 302 -26.26 -3.31 3.28
C ILE A 302 -26.37 -2.28 2.14
N GLY A 303 -25.34 -2.18 1.28
CA GLY A 303 -25.33 -1.33 0.09
C GLY A 303 -24.89 0.10 0.32
N ARG A 304 -24.28 0.41 1.48
CA ARG A 304 -23.66 1.72 1.72
C ARG A 304 -22.35 1.79 0.93
N VAL A 305 -22.13 2.88 0.20
CA VAL A 305 -20.96 3.06 -0.68
C VAL A 305 -20.08 4.22 -0.20
N TRP A 306 -18.81 3.97 0.08
CA TRP A 306 -17.82 5.00 0.30
C TRP A 306 -17.04 5.23 -0.98
N TRP A 307 -16.81 6.49 -1.32
CA TRP A 307 -16.04 6.91 -2.49
C TRP A 307 -14.68 7.41 -2.08
N LEU A 308 -13.66 6.97 -2.79
CA LEU A 308 -12.32 7.53 -2.71
C LEU A 308 -12.17 8.51 -3.86
N LEU A 309 -11.52 9.64 -3.59
CA LEU A 309 -11.36 10.75 -4.52
C LEU A 309 -9.87 10.99 -4.73
N TYR A 310 -9.52 11.16 -5.99
CA TYR A 310 -8.16 11.36 -6.49
C TYR A 310 -8.09 12.71 -7.20
N GLU A 311 -6.93 13.36 -7.20
CA GLU A 311 -6.79 14.60 -7.97
C GLU A 311 -6.98 14.32 -9.45
N ASN A 312 -7.60 15.27 -10.14
CA ASN A 312 -7.80 15.20 -11.57
C ASN A 312 -6.74 16.06 -12.27
N PHE A 313 -5.57 15.50 -12.55
CA PHE A 313 -4.45 16.22 -13.15
C PHE A 313 -4.65 16.48 -14.63
N SER A 314 -5.06 15.46 -15.38
CA SER A 314 -5.19 15.56 -16.84
C SER A 314 -6.59 15.95 -17.31
N GLY A 315 -7.57 16.05 -16.42
CA GLY A 315 -8.94 16.39 -16.77
C GLY A 315 -9.81 15.17 -17.12
N TYR A 316 -9.43 13.94 -16.74
CA TYR A 316 -10.22 12.72 -16.91
C TYR A 316 -11.68 12.87 -16.47
N CYS A 317 -11.92 13.62 -15.40
CA CYS A 317 -13.26 13.88 -14.85
C CYS A 317 -13.84 15.23 -15.26
N GLY A 318 -13.42 15.77 -16.40
CA GLY A 318 -13.82 17.10 -16.86
C GLY A 318 -13.26 18.19 -15.95
N ASN A 319 -14.11 19.13 -15.53
CA ASN A 319 -13.72 20.27 -14.71
C ASN A 319 -13.78 20.00 -13.19
N ASP A 320 -14.12 18.78 -12.77
CA ASP A 320 -14.08 18.43 -11.35
C ASP A 320 -12.62 18.30 -10.90
N PRO A 321 -12.13 19.08 -9.93
CA PRO A 321 -10.74 18.99 -9.48
C PRO A 321 -10.40 17.65 -8.79
N MET A 322 -11.39 16.89 -8.35
CA MET A 322 -11.18 15.58 -7.73
C MET A 322 -12.31 14.62 -8.03
N CYS A 323 -12.00 13.35 -8.23
CA CYS A 323 -13.01 12.35 -8.58
C CYS A 323 -12.49 10.93 -8.32
N PRO A 324 -13.37 9.91 -8.32
CA PRO A 324 -12.94 8.52 -8.21
C PRO A 324 -12.05 8.03 -9.36
N GLU A 325 -12.20 8.61 -10.55
CA GLU A 325 -11.41 8.28 -11.76
C GLU A 325 -10.20 9.22 -11.96
N GLY A 326 -9.82 9.97 -10.93
CA GLY A 326 -8.67 10.88 -10.99
C GLY A 326 -7.38 10.11 -11.21
N ASP A 327 -6.42 10.76 -11.87
CA ASP A 327 -5.11 10.20 -12.20
C ASP A 327 -3.98 10.76 -11.31
N GLY A 328 -4.34 11.52 -10.28
CA GLY A 328 -3.43 12.07 -9.29
C GLY A 328 -3.56 11.41 -7.92
N PRO A 329 -2.90 11.95 -6.89
CA PRO A 329 -2.89 11.34 -5.56
C PRO A 329 -4.29 11.28 -4.92
N PHE A 330 -4.49 10.30 -4.04
CA PHE A 330 -5.68 10.20 -3.21
C PHE A 330 -5.85 11.44 -2.34
N VAL A 331 -6.89 12.24 -2.55
CA VAL A 331 -7.13 13.50 -1.85
C VAL A 331 -8.36 13.50 -0.98
N GLY A 332 -9.26 12.54 -1.14
CA GLY A 332 -10.52 12.65 -0.44
C GLY A 332 -11.25 11.35 -0.22
N PHE A 333 -12.09 11.38 0.80
CA PHE A 333 -12.95 10.27 1.15
C PHE A 333 -14.36 10.77 1.46
N GLN A 334 -15.33 10.11 0.87
CA GLN A 334 -16.73 10.46 0.97
C GLN A 334 -17.55 9.24 1.44
N GLY A 335 -18.37 9.47 2.46
CA GLY A 335 -19.18 8.44 3.11
C GLY A 335 -20.46 8.06 2.34
N PRO A 336 -21.20 7.05 2.82
CA PRO A 336 -22.33 6.45 2.11
C PRO A 336 -23.63 7.22 2.12
N ASP A 337 -23.72 8.28 2.92
CA ASP A 337 -24.87 9.19 2.91
C ASP A 337 -24.70 10.29 1.85
N MET A 338 -23.77 10.11 0.91
CA MET A 338 -23.23 11.18 0.09
C MET A 338 -23.09 10.72 -1.37
N ASP A 339 -24.03 11.12 -2.21
CA ASP A 339 -23.87 11.01 -3.66
C ASP A 339 -22.73 11.96 -4.12
N PRO A 340 -21.71 11.49 -4.87
CA PRO A 340 -20.64 12.35 -5.38
C PRO A 340 -21.17 13.47 -6.29
N GLU A 341 -22.35 13.30 -6.89
CA GLU A 341 -23.01 14.33 -7.72
C GLU A 341 -23.88 15.31 -6.91
N ALA A 342 -24.08 15.08 -5.59
CA ALA A 342 -24.93 15.91 -4.75
C ALA A 342 -24.11 16.80 -3.77
N PRO A 343 -24.31 18.12 -3.76
CA PRO A 343 -23.59 19.02 -2.88
C PRO A 343 -24.23 18.99 -1.48
N ALA A 344 -23.79 18.08 -0.60
CA ALA A 344 -24.38 18.02 0.74
C ALA A 344 -23.42 18.05 1.93
N HIS A 345 -22.20 17.48 1.89
CA HIS A 345 -21.21 17.71 2.96
C HIS A 345 -19.77 17.68 2.42
N PRO A 346 -18.82 18.43 3.02
CA PRO A 346 -17.45 18.42 2.55
C PRO A 346 -16.83 17.02 2.78
N PRO A 347 -16.15 16.44 1.77
CA PRO A 347 -15.36 15.23 1.96
C PRO A 347 -14.29 15.45 3.05
N ILE A 348 -13.81 14.36 3.65
CA ILE A 348 -12.54 14.44 4.38
C ILE A 348 -11.47 14.62 3.31
N LEU A 349 -10.66 15.67 3.42
CA LEU A 349 -9.65 16.02 2.42
C LEU A 349 -8.25 15.96 2.99
N TRP A 350 -7.30 15.53 2.16
CA TRP A 350 -5.87 15.60 2.40
C TRP A 350 -5.23 16.54 1.40
N GLY A 351 -4.32 17.38 1.88
CA GLY A 351 -3.41 18.15 1.04
C GLY A 351 -2.01 17.58 1.17
N TYR A 352 -1.24 17.61 0.08
CA TYR A 352 0.11 17.07 0.04
C TYR A 352 1.17 18.14 -0.22
N THR A 353 2.40 17.90 0.24
CA THR A 353 3.60 18.58 -0.25
C THR A 353 3.94 18.07 -1.66
N LEU A 354 4.94 18.68 -2.30
CA LEU A 354 5.43 18.19 -3.59
C LEU A 354 6.06 16.79 -3.50
N ASP A 355 6.51 16.41 -2.30
CA ASP A 355 7.10 15.11 -2.00
C ASP A 355 6.07 14.09 -1.47
N TYR A 356 4.78 14.38 -1.68
CA TYR A 356 3.64 13.55 -1.27
C TYR A 356 3.52 13.29 0.24
N GLU A 357 4.10 14.15 1.07
CA GLU A 357 3.83 14.16 2.51
C GLU A 357 2.50 14.88 2.79
N ILE A 358 1.73 14.43 3.78
CA ILE A 358 0.46 15.08 4.12
C ILE A 358 0.74 16.47 4.72
N ALA A 359 0.48 17.53 3.97
CA ALA A 359 0.61 18.92 4.40
C ALA A 359 -0.62 19.41 5.19
N GLY A 360 -1.79 18.78 5.00
CA GLY A 360 -2.98 19.17 5.72
C GLY A 360 -4.13 18.16 5.66
N ILE A 361 -5.06 18.27 6.60
CA ILE A 361 -6.29 17.48 6.66
C ILE A 361 -7.46 18.42 6.89
N THR A 362 -8.54 18.29 6.12
CA THR A 362 -9.84 18.90 6.43
C THR A 362 -10.80 17.79 6.84
N ASP A 363 -11.38 17.90 8.03
CA ASP A 363 -12.33 16.91 8.51
C ASP A 363 -13.74 17.09 7.89
N LYS A 364 -14.64 16.15 8.18
CA LYS A 364 -16.04 16.18 7.71
C LYS A 364 -16.85 17.39 8.20
N ASN A 365 -16.37 18.11 9.22
CA ASN A 365 -17.00 19.31 9.76
C ASN A 365 -16.42 20.59 9.14
N GLY A 366 -15.41 20.46 8.26
CA GLY A 366 -14.68 21.57 7.66
C GLY A 366 -13.55 22.12 8.53
N GLU A 367 -13.18 21.44 9.62
CA GLU A 367 -12.05 21.83 10.46
C GLU A 367 -10.73 21.43 9.77
N ALA A 368 -9.84 22.41 9.56
CA ALA A 368 -8.57 22.23 8.86
C ALA A 368 -7.37 22.17 9.82
N TYR A 369 -6.53 21.16 9.62
CA TYR A 369 -5.26 20.93 10.29
C TYR A 369 -4.14 21.07 9.27
N ALA A 370 -3.05 21.77 9.63
CA ALA A 370 -1.88 21.91 8.77
C ALA A 370 -0.64 21.35 9.47
N PHE A 371 0.27 20.79 8.68
CA PHE A 371 1.50 20.15 9.13
C PHE A 371 2.71 20.86 8.51
N GLU A 372 3.72 21.14 9.32
CA GLU A 372 5.00 21.68 8.88
C GLU A 372 6.08 20.64 9.19
N TYR A 373 6.86 20.27 8.17
CA TYR A 373 8.00 19.35 8.28
C TYR A 373 9.29 20.16 8.31
N PHE A 374 10.25 19.75 9.13
CA PHE A 374 11.57 20.39 9.21
C PHE A 374 12.62 19.38 8.77
N GLU A 375 13.44 19.77 7.79
CA GLU A 375 14.69 19.07 7.48
C GLU A 375 15.67 19.25 8.66
N GLY A 376 16.24 18.14 9.12
CA GLY A 376 17.13 18.09 10.28
C GLY A 376 18.60 18.27 9.95
#